data_AF-A0A399YRI8-F1
#
_entry.id   AF-A0A399YRI8-F1
#
_cell.length_a   1.000
_cell.length_b   1.000
_cell.length_c   1.000
_cell.angle_alpha   90.00
_cell.angle_beta   90.00
_cell.angle_gamma   90.00
#
_symmetry.space_group_name_H-M   'P 1'
#
loop_
_entity.id
_entity.type
_entity.pdbx_description
1 polymer ?
#
loop_
_entity_poly.entity_id
_entity_poly.type
_entity_poly.pdbx_seq_one_letter_code
_entity_poly.pdbx_strand_id
1 'polypeptide(L)'
;MKTLRRLILAFAILYAVFLIAPALLSQQFAPYSLLKNGDILDLLTPLVLLPLYWLMLEHGGVGDATARERFVFVILAAAWAMGQGMHLGANAVGHLLDAFQATDAYALNHFLDEDLSHYIWHAASIGLIVLLLARQSRAPFADERSSFVMEGIAAVLYGLTYFIVTIEAGTLPLGLPFALALVAFGLMR
;
A
#
# COMPACT_ATOMS: atom_id res chain seq x y z
N MET A 1 0.13 23.70 -0.92
CA MET A 1 -0.43 22.45 -1.49
C MET A 1 0.22 21.95 -2.79
N LYS A 2 0.97 22.78 -3.55
CA LYS A 2 1.58 22.36 -4.82
C LYS A 2 2.49 21.12 -4.72
N THR A 3 3.24 20.98 -3.63
CA THR A 3 4.07 19.79 -3.35
C THR A 3 3.19 18.58 -3.02
N LEU A 4 2.22 18.72 -2.10
CA LEU A 4 1.35 17.62 -1.70
C LEU A 4 0.54 17.03 -2.86
N ARG A 5 -0.07 17.85 -3.73
CA ARG A 5 -0.82 17.33 -4.90
C ARG A 5 0.07 16.54 -5.86
N ARG A 6 1.34 16.95 -6.01
CA ARG A 6 2.33 16.23 -6.84
C ARG A 6 2.73 14.93 -6.15
N LEU A 7 2.90 14.94 -4.83
CA LEU A 7 3.18 13.74 -4.05
C LEU A 7 2.03 12.74 -4.11
N ILE A 8 0.77 13.19 -3.99
CA ILE A 8 -0.42 12.32 -4.10
C ILE A 8 -0.50 11.69 -5.49
N LEU A 9 -0.30 12.48 -6.56
CA LEU A 9 -0.30 11.93 -7.91
C LEU A 9 0.87 10.96 -8.14
N ALA A 10 2.08 11.33 -7.71
CA ALA A 10 3.25 10.46 -7.80
C ALA A 10 3.03 9.16 -7.01
N PHE A 11 2.46 9.27 -5.81
CA PHE A 11 2.07 8.12 -5.00
C PHE A 11 1.05 7.25 -5.72
N ALA A 12 -0.04 7.80 -6.26
CA ALA A 12 -1.04 7.00 -6.98
C ALA A 12 -0.46 6.27 -8.20
N ILE A 13 0.42 6.93 -8.96
CA ILE A 13 1.12 6.31 -10.10
C ILE A 13 2.04 5.19 -9.62
N LEU A 14 2.90 5.46 -8.64
CA LEU A 14 3.87 4.48 -8.16
C LEU A 14 3.18 3.34 -7.41
N TYR A 15 2.09 3.60 -6.71
CA TYR A 15 1.25 2.59 -6.08
C TYR A 15 0.68 1.62 -7.12
N ALA A 16 0.12 2.15 -8.22
CA ALA A 16 -0.33 1.32 -9.34
C ALA A 16 0.82 0.51 -9.96
N VAL A 17 1.97 1.14 -10.21
CA VAL A 17 3.13 0.45 -10.79
C VAL A 17 3.61 -0.68 -9.87
N PHE A 18 3.84 -0.40 -8.59
CA PHE A 18 4.42 -1.38 -7.69
C PHE A 18 3.46 -2.48 -7.26
N LEU A 19 2.14 -2.25 -7.28
CA LEU A 19 1.19 -3.29 -6.86
C LEU A 19 0.58 -4.09 -8.04
N ILE A 20 0.69 -3.59 -9.28
CA ILE A 20 0.15 -4.29 -10.46
C ILE A 20 1.28 -4.89 -11.31
N ALA A 21 2.39 -4.16 -11.50
CA ALA A 21 3.44 -4.62 -12.41
C ALA A 21 4.11 -5.93 -11.98
N PRO A 22 4.34 -6.25 -10.69
CA PRO A 22 4.94 -7.54 -10.30
C PRO A 22 4.19 -8.74 -10.86
N ALA A 23 2.85 -8.72 -10.83
CA ALA A 23 2.00 -9.78 -11.37
C ALA A 23 2.17 -9.97 -12.90
N LEU A 24 2.62 -8.94 -13.62
CA LEU A 24 2.87 -8.98 -15.06
C LEU A 24 4.28 -9.47 -15.42
N LEU A 25 5.17 -9.65 -14.43
CA LEU A 25 6.58 -9.98 -14.60
C LEU A 25 6.90 -11.41 -14.17
N SER A 26 6.18 -12.38 -14.74
CA SER A 26 6.27 -13.81 -14.35
C SER A 26 7.54 -14.55 -14.81
N GLN A 27 8.38 -13.92 -15.64
CA GLN A 27 9.63 -14.50 -16.13
C GLN A 27 10.63 -14.70 -14.99
N GLN A 28 11.43 -15.77 -15.07
CA GLN A 28 12.50 -16.04 -14.08
C GLN A 28 13.53 -14.92 -14.06
N PHE A 29 14.05 -14.64 -12.87
CA PHE A 29 15.14 -13.71 -12.66
C PHE A 29 16.47 -14.39 -13.00
N ALA A 30 17.12 -13.94 -14.09
CA ALA A 30 18.30 -14.62 -14.63
C ALA A 30 19.44 -14.85 -13.62
N PRO A 31 19.78 -13.91 -12.71
CA PRO A 31 20.80 -14.14 -11.69
C PRO A 31 20.43 -15.20 -10.63
N TYR A 32 19.13 -15.47 -10.41
CA TYR A 32 18.68 -16.46 -9.45
C TYR A 32 17.29 -17.02 -9.86
N SER A 33 17.29 -18.14 -10.56
CA SER A 33 16.11 -18.69 -11.28
C SER A 33 14.98 -19.20 -10.40
N LEU A 34 15.18 -19.28 -9.08
CA LEU A 34 14.10 -19.60 -8.12
C LEU A 34 13.21 -18.38 -7.83
N LEU A 35 13.63 -17.18 -8.23
CA LEU A 35 12.84 -15.96 -8.15
C LEU A 35 12.30 -15.58 -9.53
N LYS A 36 11.17 -14.88 -9.54
CA LYS A 36 10.62 -14.19 -10.71
C LYS A 36 11.07 -12.72 -10.71
N ASN A 37 11.04 -12.10 -11.89
CA ASN A 37 11.32 -10.66 -12.02
C ASN A 37 10.31 -9.81 -11.22
N GLY A 38 9.07 -10.28 -11.07
CA GLY A 38 8.07 -9.68 -10.20
C GLY A 38 8.52 -9.58 -8.75
N ASP A 39 9.06 -10.66 -8.19
CA ASP A 39 9.56 -10.71 -6.80
C ASP A 39 10.67 -9.66 -6.57
N ILE A 40 11.55 -9.48 -7.55
CA ILE A 40 12.64 -8.49 -7.49
C ILE A 40 12.11 -7.05 -7.53
N LEU A 41 11.13 -6.79 -8.39
CA LEU A 41 10.49 -5.47 -8.42
C LEU A 41 9.80 -5.19 -7.09
N ASP A 42 9.16 -6.20 -6.51
CA ASP A 42 8.34 -6.04 -5.31
C ASP A 42 9.17 -5.82 -4.03
N LEU A 43 10.45 -6.21 -4.02
CA LEU A 43 11.41 -5.81 -2.97
C LEU A 43 11.52 -4.29 -2.83
N LEU A 44 11.32 -3.54 -3.92
CA LEU A 44 11.43 -2.09 -3.94
C LEU A 44 10.15 -1.40 -3.45
N THR A 45 9.02 -2.11 -3.40
CA THR A 45 7.71 -1.57 -2.99
C THR A 45 7.77 -0.82 -1.65
N PRO A 46 8.27 -1.38 -0.52
CA PRO A 46 8.43 -0.63 0.73
C PRO A 46 9.39 0.56 0.60
N LEU A 47 10.47 0.41 -0.18
CA LEU A 47 11.50 1.43 -0.35
C LEU A 47 11.02 2.63 -1.16
N VAL A 48 9.95 2.49 -1.93
CA VAL A 48 9.34 3.58 -2.69
C VAL A 48 8.11 4.13 -2.00
N LEU A 49 7.17 3.27 -1.59
CA LEU A 49 5.87 3.72 -1.09
C LEU A 49 5.94 4.30 0.33
N LEU A 50 6.74 3.72 1.23
CA LEU A 50 6.84 4.23 2.61
C LEU A 50 7.48 5.63 2.67
N PRO A 51 8.56 5.94 1.93
CA PRO A 51 9.06 7.31 1.85
C PRO A 51 8.04 8.30 1.29
N LEU A 52 7.19 7.90 0.34
CA LEU A 52 6.12 8.76 -0.17
C LEU A 52 5.04 9.00 0.89
N TYR A 53 4.64 7.99 1.66
CA TYR A 53 3.77 8.19 2.81
C TYR A 53 4.39 9.14 3.84
N TRP A 54 5.69 9.01 4.12
CA TRP A 54 6.42 9.90 5.02
C TRP A 54 6.42 11.34 4.52
N LEU A 55 6.72 11.56 3.24
CA LEU A 55 6.70 12.90 2.63
C LEU A 55 5.29 13.50 2.63
N MET A 56 4.26 12.70 2.38
CA MET A 56 2.87 13.13 2.50
C MET A 56 2.50 13.45 3.95
N LEU A 57 3.08 12.77 4.94
CA LEU A 57 2.88 13.11 6.35
C LEU A 57 3.52 14.47 6.66
N GLU A 58 4.82 14.65 6.40
CA GLU A 58 5.52 15.89 6.70
C GLU A 58 4.91 17.09 5.97
N HIS A 59 4.49 16.92 4.72
CA HIS A 59 3.92 17.99 3.89
C HIS A 59 2.39 18.00 3.83
N GLY A 60 1.71 17.21 4.67
CA GLY A 60 0.25 16.99 4.66
C GLY A 60 -0.56 17.92 5.56
N GLY A 61 -0.12 19.17 5.72
CA GLY A 61 -0.82 20.18 6.51
C GLY A 61 0.02 21.42 6.78
N VAL A 62 -0.51 22.33 7.61
CA VAL A 62 0.24 23.49 8.11
C VAL A 62 1.19 23.07 9.23
N GLY A 63 2.46 23.43 9.10
CA GLY A 63 3.53 23.07 10.04
C GLY A 63 4.01 21.62 9.88
N ASP A 64 5.00 21.23 10.69
CA ASP A 64 5.64 19.90 10.60
C ASP A 64 4.80 18.79 11.25
N ALA A 65 5.14 17.52 10.96
CA ALA A 65 4.55 16.40 11.69
C ALA A 65 4.99 16.40 13.16
N THR A 66 4.04 16.14 14.06
CA THR A 66 4.33 16.04 15.49
C THR A 66 5.13 14.77 15.79
N ALA A 67 5.88 14.75 16.89
CA ALA A 67 6.61 13.55 17.32
C ALA A 67 5.70 12.32 17.48
N ARG A 68 4.47 12.53 17.96
CA ARG A 68 3.46 11.47 18.08
C ARG A 68 3.03 10.92 16.71
N GLU A 69 2.80 11.79 15.72
CA GLU A 69 2.45 11.36 14.35
C GLU A 69 3.58 10.58 13.70
N ARG A 70 4.82 11.05 13.86
CA ARG A 70 6.02 10.33 13.37
C ARG A 70 6.18 8.98 14.05
N PHE A 71 5.94 8.89 15.35
CA PHE A 71 5.98 7.61 16.08
C PHE A 71 4.91 6.64 15.58
N VAL A 72 3.66 7.10 15.44
CA VAL A 72 2.56 6.28 14.88
C VAL A 72 2.89 5.83 13.46
N PHE A 73 3.46 6.73 12.64
CA PHE A 73 3.94 6.38 11.30
C PHE A 73 4.96 5.25 11.35
N VAL A 74 5.97 5.32 12.22
CA VAL A 74 7.01 4.28 12.30
C VAL A 74 6.40 2.92 12.64
N ILE A 75 5.46 2.86 13.58
CA ILE A 75 4.77 1.61 13.94
C ILE A 75 3.98 1.05 12.74
N LEU A 76 3.22 1.91 12.05
CA LEU A 76 2.44 1.50 10.89
C LEU A 76 3.34 1.10 9.72
N ALA A 77 4.42 1.83 9.46
CA ALA A 77 5.40 1.53 8.42
C ALA A 77 6.12 0.22 8.70
N ALA A 78 6.44 -0.08 9.97
CA ALA A 78 7.02 -1.36 10.37
C ALA A 78 6.04 -2.51 10.15
N ALA A 79 4.76 -2.35 10.53
CA ALA A 79 3.73 -3.35 10.26
C ALA A 79 3.52 -3.55 8.75
N TRP A 80 3.50 -2.46 7.98
CA TRP A 80 3.38 -2.49 6.52
C TRP A 80 4.54 -3.28 5.89
N ALA A 81 5.78 -2.97 6.26
CA ALA A 81 6.97 -3.64 5.74
C ALA A 81 7.03 -5.11 6.17
N MET A 82 6.55 -5.43 7.38
CA MET A 82 6.45 -6.80 7.87
C MET A 82 5.45 -7.62 7.06
N GLY A 83 4.24 -7.10 6.83
CA GLY A 83 3.23 -7.75 5.99
C GLY A 83 3.76 -7.99 4.57
N GLN A 84 4.34 -6.96 3.96
CA GLN A 84 4.88 -7.07 2.60
C GLN A 84 6.07 -8.02 2.51
N GLY A 85 6.99 -7.98 3.47
CA GLY A 85 8.13 -8.89 3.50
C GLY A 85 7.73 -10.35 3.72
N MET A 86 6.67 -10.60 4.51
CA MET A 86 6.09 -11.92 4.70
C MET A 86 5.46 -12.44 3.40
N HIS A 87 4.63 -11.64 2.74
CA HIS A 87 4.04 -11.96 1.43
C HIS A 87 5.13 -12.30 0.42
N LEU A 88 6.10 -11.40 0.21
CA LEU A 88 7.17 -11.61 -0.77
C LEU A 88 7.98 -12.89 -0.51
N GLY A 89 8.34 -13.14 0.75
CA GLY A 89 9.08 -14.34 1.12
C GLY A 89 8.26 -15.62 0.91
N ALA A 90 6.98 -15.60 1.29
CA ALA A 90 6.10 -16.76 1.17
C ALA A 90 5.69 -17.04 -0.28
N ASN A 91 5.45 -16.01 -1.09
CA ASN A 91 5.15 -16.13 -2.52
C ASN A 91 6.34 -16.74 -3.30
N ALA A 92 7.55 -16.26 -3.03
CA ALA A 92 8.77 -16.81 -3.63
C ALA A 92 8.96 -18.30 -3.30
N VAL A 93 8.70 -18.71 -2.05
CA VAL A 93 8.71 -20.12 -1.65
C VAL A 93 7.54 -20.88 -2.28
N GLY A 94 6.37 -20.26 -2.37
CA GLY A 94 5.14 -20.81 -2.95
C GLY A 94 5.33 -21.31 -4.38
N HIS A 95 6.13 -20.61 -5.18
CA HIS A 95 6.51 -21.03 -6.55
C HIS A 95 7.17 -22.41 -6.61
N LEU A 96 7.75 -22.90 -5.51
CA LEU A 96 8.43 -24.20 -5.42
C LEU A 96 7.53 -25.29 -4.82
N LEU A 97 6.35 -24.92 -4.33
CA LEU A 97 5.46 -25.81 -3.58
C LEU A 97 4.28 -26.36 -4.39
N ASP A 98 4.20 -26.12 -5.69
CA ASP A 98 3.11 -26.58 -6.56
C ASP A 98 2.87 -28.11 -6.48
N ALA A 99 3.94 -28.89 -6.36
CA ALA A 99 3.86 -30.35 -6.23
C ALA A 99 3.45 -30.82 -4.81
N PHE A 100 3.32 -29.90 -3.85
CA PHE A 100 3.14 -30.17 -2.42
C PHE A 100 1.81 -29.63 -1.86
N GLN A 101 0.83 -29.34 -2.72
CA GLN A 101 -0.47 -28.74 -2.34
C GLN A 101 -1.22 -29.46 -1.21
N ALA A 102 -1.03 -30.77 -1.06
CA ALA A 102 -1.69 -31.58 -0.02
C ALA A 102 -0.92 -31.66 1.31
N THR A 103 0.09 -30.80 1.53
CA THR A 103 0.96 -30.85 2.70
C THR A 103 0.73 -29.68 3.66
N ASP A 104 1.05 -29.89 4.94
CA ASP A 104 1.01 -28.84 5.96
C ASP A 104 1.96 -27.67 5.63
N ALA A 105 3.07 -27.95 4.94
CA ALA A 105 4.01 -26.93 4.50
C ALA A 105 3.38 -25.98 3.47
N TYR A 106 2.63 -26.51 2.50
CA TYR A 106 1.88 -25.70 1.54
C TYR A 106 0.78 -24.89 2.24
N ALA A 107 0.01 -25.52 3.14
CA ALA A 107 -1.04 -24.84 3.89
C ALA A 107 -0.49 -23.69 4.75
N LEU A 108 0.62 -23.90 5.44
CA LEU A 108 1.28 -22.84 6.22
C LEU A 108 1.83 -21.73 5.32
N ASN A 109 2.46 -22.07 4.19
CA ASN A 109 2.96 -21.06 3.26
C ASN A 109 1.81 -20.21 2.73
N HIS A 110 0.72 -20.83 2.28
CA HIS A 110 -0.47 -20.14 1.82
C HIS A 110 -1.06 -19.23 2.90
N PHE A 111 -1.18 -19.69 4.14
CA PHE A 111 -1.65 -18.85 5.24
C PHE A 111 -0.75 -17.62 5.48
N LEU A 112 0.57 -17.80 5.42
CA LEU A 112 1.52 -16.69 5.58
C LEU A 112 1.49 -15.73 4.39
N ASP A 113 1.25 -16.25 3.18
CA ASP A 113 1.28 -15.50 1.93
C ASP A 113 -0.01 -14.76 1.62
N GLU A 114 -1.14 -15.45 1.76
CA GLU A 114 -2.44 -14.99 1.26
C GLU A 114 -3.33 -14.43 2.38
N ASP A 115 -3.23 -14.97 3.60
CA ASP A 115 -4.06 -14.54 4.72
C ASP A 115 -3.32 -13.51 5.59
N LEU A 116 -2.31 -13.95 6.36
CA LEU A 116 -1.76 -13.15 7.43
C LEU A 116 -1.03 -11.89 6.93
N SER A 117 -0.15 -12.05 5.94
CA SER A 117 0.62 -10.95 5.34
C SER A 117 -0.29 -9.86 4.77
N HIS A 118 -1.30 -10.24 3.99
CA HIS A 118 -2.22 -9.32 3.33
C HIS A 118 -3.06 -8.55 4.34
N TYR A 119 -3.58 -9.20 5.38
CA TYR A 119 -4.31 -8.50 6.44
C TYR A 119 -3.41 -7.52 7.21
N ILE A 120 -2.17 -7.90 7.56
CA ILE A 120 -1.21 -7.00 8.21
C ILE A 120 -0.90 -5.80 7.29
N TRP A 121 -0.59 -6.09 6.02
CA TRP A 121 -0.20 -5.09 5.04
C TRP A 121 -1.33 -4.10 4.74
N HIS A 122 -2.55 -4.58 4.53
CA HIS A 122 -3.70 -3.72 4.26
C HIS A 122 -4.17 -2.96 5.49
N ALA A 123 -4.15 -3.57 6.68
CA ALA A 123 -4.47 -2.86 7.91
C ALA A 123 -3.47 -1.73 8.18
N ALA A 124 -2.18 -1.96 7.96
CA ALA A 124 -1.16 -0.93 8.06
C ALA A 124 -1.34 0.17 7.00
N SER A 125 -1.65 -0.20 5.76
CA SER A 125 -1.96 0.76 4.68
C SER A 125 -3.14 1.66 5.03
N ILE A 126 -4.22 1.08 5.55
CA ILE A 126 -5.39 1.80 6.06
C ILE A 126 -4.99 2.74 7.20
N GLY A 127 -4.22 2.26 8.16
CA GLY A 127 -3.72 3.08 9.27
C GLY A 127 -2.91 4.28 8.79
N LEU A 128 -2.05 4.12 7.78
CA LEU A 128 -1.28 5.21 7.18
C LEU A 128 -2.20 6.24 6.52
N ILE A 129 -3.23 5.80 5.79
CA ILE A 129 -4.21 6.70 5.17
C ILE A 129 -4.98 7.47 6.25
N VAL A 130 -5.45 6.78 7.29
CA VAL A 130 -6.16 7.40 8.43
C VAL A 130 -5.27 8.43 9.12
N LEU A 131 -3.97 8.13 9.33
CA LEU A 131 -3.02 9.07 9.90
C LEU A 131 -2.90 10.35 9.06
N LEU A 132 -2.76 10.21 7.74
CA LEU A 132 -2.68 11.35 6.81
C LEU A 132 -3.97 12.19 6.84
N LEU A 133 -5.14 11.55 6.79
CA LEU A 133 -6.43 12.23 6.84
C LEU A 133 -6.66 12.94 8.18
N ALA A 134 -6.30 12.29 9.29
CA ALA A 134 -6.42 12.87 10.63
C ALA A 134 -5.49 14.07 10.81
N ARG A 135 -4.32 14.07 10.19
CA ARG A 135 -3.41 15.22 10.16
C ARG A 135 -3.98 16.36 9.32
N GLN A 136 -4.36 16.08 8.07
CA GLN A 136 -4.94 17.08 7.17
C GLN A 136 -6.20 17.73 7.78
N SER A 137 -6.98 16.97 8.54
CA SER A 137 -8.16 17.46 9.28
C SER A 137 -7.84 18.44 10.40
N ARG A 138 -6.70 18.27 11.08
CA ARG A 138 -6.28 19.10 12.23
C ARG A 138 -5.44 20.30 11.81
N ALA A 139 -4.75 20.20 10.68
CA ALA A 139 -3.89 21.26 10.16
C ALA A 139 -4.20 21.52 8.67
N PRO A 140 -5.43 21.94 8.31
CA PRO A 140 -5.79 22.18 6.91
C PRO A 140 -4.97 23.32 6.31
N PHE A 141 -4.70 23.24 5.00
CA PHE A 141 -4.06 24.36 4.29
C PHE A 141 -5.02 25.55 4.22
N ALA A 142 -4.54 26.73 4.56
CA ALA A 142 -5.23 27.97 4.29
C ALA A 142 -5.08 28.31 2.79
N ASP A 143 -6.21 28.39 2.08
CA ASP A 143 -6.38 29.21 0.86
C ASP A 143 -5.88 28.71 -0.51
N GLU A 144 -5.42 27.47 -0.70
CA GLU A 144 -5.14 26.94 -2.06
C GLU A 144 -6.17 25.88 -2.48
N ARG A 145 -6.90 26.11 -3.58
CA ARG A 145 -7.66 25.03 -4.24
C ARG A 145 -6.70 24.16 -5.06
N SER A 146 -6.83 22.85 -4.93
CA SER A 146 -6.12 21.87 -5.75
C SER A 146 -6.66 21.83 -7.19
N SER A 147 -5.98 21.08 -8.08
CA SER A 147 -6.46 20.88 -9.45
C SER A 147 -7.36 19.65 -9.50
N PHE A 148 -8.63 19.85 -9.82
CA PHE A 148 -9.62 18.77 -9.97
C PHE A 148 -9.18 17.69 -10.96
N VAL A 149 -8.44 18.05 -12.02
CA VAL A 149 -7.91 17.10 -13.00
C VAL A 149 -6.85 16.19 -12.37
N MET A 150 -5.86 16.77 -11.67
CA MET A 150 -4.80 15.96 -11.04
C MET A 150 -5.36 15.04 -9.96
N GLU A 151 -6.31 15.54 -9.16
CA GLU A 151 -6.98 14.74 -8.13
C GLU A 151 -7.86 13.65 -8.74
N GLY A 152 -8.59 13.94 -9.81
CA GLY A 152 -9.37 12.94 -10.53
C GLY A 152 -8.49 11.81 -11.06
N ILE A 153 -7.35 12.13 -11.68
CA ILE A 153 -6.40 11.12 -12.16
C ILE A 153 -5.86 10.30 -11.00
N ALA A 154 -5.41 10.95 -9.92
CA ALA A 154 -4.89 10.23 -8.75
C ALA A 154 -5.95 9.34 -8.09
N ALA A 155 -7.19 9.82 -7.98
CA ALA A 155 -8.31 9.07 -7.41
C ALA A 155 -8.66 7.84 -8.25
N VAL A 156 -8.69 7.96 -9.58
CA VAL A 156 -8.94 6.81 -10.47
C VAL A 156 -7.81 5.79 -10.37
N LEU A 157 -6.55 6.22 -10.46
CA LEU A 157 -5.40 5.31 -10.36
C LEU A 157 -5.37 4.59 -9.02
N TYR A 158 -5.50 5.33 -7.93
CA TYR A 158 -5.47 4.77 -6.59
C TYR A 158 -6.69 3.88 -6.33
N GLY A 159 -7.90 4.35 -6.66
CA GLY A 159 -9.15 3.61 -6.44
C GLY A 159 -9.21 2.29 -7.21
N LEU A 160 -8.78 2.28 -8.47
CA LEU A 160 -8.70 1.04 -9.25
C LEU A 160 -7.64 0.09 -8.69
N THR A 161 -6.45 0.59 -8.35
CA THR A 161 -5.39 -0.25 -7.77
C THR A 161 -5.83 -0.84 -6.43
N TYR A 162 -6.41 -0.01 -5.57
CA TYR A 162 -6.95 -0.42 -4.28
C TYR A 162 -8.02 -1.51 -4.43
N PHE A 163 -8.94 -1.34 -5.39
CA PHE A 163 -9.97 -2.33 -5.70
C PHE A 163 -9.36 -3.67 -6.13
N ILE A 164 -8.44 -3.66 -7.12
CA ILE A 164 -7.78 -4.85 -7.63
C ILE A 164 -7.07 -5.58 -6.47
N VAL A 165 -6.20 -4.87 -5.76
CA VAL A 165 -5.37 -5.44 -4.70
C VAL A 165 -6.23 -5.97 -3.55
N THR A 166 -7.32 -5.30 -3.19
CA THR A 166 -8.23 -5.80 -2.13
C THR A 166 -8.93 -7.11 -2.53
N ILE A 167 -9.33 -7.25 -3.80
CA ILE A 167 -9.97 -8.46 -4.31
C ILE A 167 -8.96 -9.61 -4.43
N GLU A 168 -7.83 -9.36 -5.10
CA GLU A 168 -6.79 -10.37 -5.32
C GLU A 168 -6.26 -10.90 -3.99
N ALA A 169 -6.03 -10.01 -3.01
CA ALA A 169 -5.54 -10.40 -1.69
C ALA A 169 -6.61 -11.02 -0.76
N GLY A 170 -7.86 -11.20 -1.20
CA GLY A 170 -8.93 -11.77 -0.35
C GLY A 170 -9.32 -10.92 0.88
N THR A 171 -8.96 -9.64 0.91
CA THR A 171 -9.14 -8.75 2.08
C THR A 171 -10.38 -7.86 1.98
N LEU A 172 -11.36 -8.24 1.16
CA LEU A 172 -12.64 -7.55 1.03
C LEU A 172 -13.33 -7.20 2.37
N PRO A 173 -13.35 -8.09 3.39
CA PRO A 173 -13.95 -7.76 4.70
C PRO A 173 -13.30 -6.57 5.40
N LEU A 174 -12.04 -6.24 5.06
CA LEU A 174 -11.32 -5.10 5.57
C LEU A 174 -11.43 -3.89 4.61
N GLY A 175 -11.17 -4.11 3.32
CA GLY A 175 -11.02 -3.01 2.38
C GLY A 175 -12.33 -2.34 1.97
N LEU A 176 -13.39 -3.11 1.77
CA LEU A 176 -14.69 -2.55 1.36
C LEU A 176 -15.31 -1.65 2.45
N PRO A 177 -15.39 -2.06 3.73
CA PRO A 177 -15.88 -1.17 4.79
C PRO A 177 -15.06 0.11 4.92
N PHE A 178 -13.74 0.03 4.79
CA PHE A 178 -12.88 1.21 4.85
C PHE A 178 -13.14 2.18 3.69
N ALA A 179 -13.25 1.67 2.46
CA ALA A 179 -13.55 2.50 1.29
C ALA A 179 -14.91 3.20 1.44
N LEU A 180 -15.95 2.49 1.89
CA LEU A 180 -17.27 3.07 2.15
C LEU A 180 -17.21 4.16 3.24
N ALA A 181 -16.48 3.90 4.34
CA ALA A 181 -16.29 4.87 5.40
C ALA A 181 -15.57 6.14 4.90
N LEU A 182 -14.57 5.97 4.02
CA LEU A 182 -13.82 7.08 3.44
C LEU A 182 -14.69 7.94 2.51
N VAL A 183 -15.50 7.31 1.66
CA VAL A 183 -16.46 8.04 0.80
C VAL A 183 -17.48 8.78 1.66
N ALA A 184 -18.06 8.11 2.67
CA ALA A 184 -19.02 8.75 3.58
C ALA A 184 -18.39 9.93 4.30
N PHE A 185 -17.17 9.79 4.82
CA PHE A 185 -16.41 10.87 5.46
C PHE A 185 -16.18 12.06 4.51
N GLY A 186 -15.84 11.79 3.24
CA GLY A 186 -15.66 12.83 2.23
C GLY A 186 -16.94 13.57 1.86
N LEU A 187 -18.09 12.88 1.85
CA LEU A 187 -19.40 13.50 1.56
C LEU A 187 -19.95 14.35 2.70
N MET A 188 -19.50 14.12 3.94
CA MET A 188 -19.95 14.85 5.13
C MET A 188 -19.14 16.13 5.43
N ARG A 189 -18.11 16.43 4.62
CA ARG A 189 -17.21 17.59 4.80
C ARG A 189 -17.27 18.54 3.63
#